data_AF-A0A2V5P3Z6-F1
#
_entry.id   AF-A0A2V5P3Z6-F1
#
_cell.length_a   1.000
_cell.length_b   1.000
_cell.length_c   1.000
_cell.angle_alpha   90.00
_cell.angle_beta   90.00
_cell.angle_gamma   90.00
#
_symmetry.space_group_name_H-M   'P 1'
#
loop_
_entity.id
_entity.type
_entity.pdbx_description
1 polymer ?
#
loop_
_entity_poly.entity_id
_entity_poly.type
_entity_poly.pdbx_seq_one_letter_code
_entity_poly.pdbx_strand_id
1 'polypeptide(L)'
;MKNEPDELIPTRWSLIKRLRDWDDQESWREFFDTYWKLIYGTAVKSGLSDVEAQDAVQETVISVCRNIQGLQATPEAGSFKNWLLRMTRWRIIDQIRKRYPARPSSCRADDSDETSTTDCIPDPAGVP
;
A
#
# COMPACT_ATOMS: atom_id res chain seq x y z
N MET A 1 18.47 -28.62 -8.91
CA MET A 1 17.91 -28.25 -7.60
C MET A 1 16.41 -28.42 -7.64
N LYS A 2 15.86 -29.14 -6.66
CA LYS A 2 14.44 -29.51 -6.61
C LYS A 2 13.60 -28.23 -6.51
N ASN A 3 12.59 -28.11 -7.37
CA ASN A 3 11.48 -27.21 -7.12
C ASN A 3 10.87 -27.65 -5.78
N GLU A 4 10.91 -26.78 -4.78
CA GLU A 4 10.01 -26.86 -3.64
C GLU A 4 8.76 -26.09 -4.08
N PRO A 5 7.78 -26.75 -4.73
CA PRO A 5 6.50 -26.09 -4.93
C PRO A 5 5.97 -25.86 -3.53
N ASP A 6 5.95 -24.60 -3.12
CA ASP A 6 4.83 -24.01 -2.41
C ASP A 6 4.22 -25.07 -1.46
N GLU A 7 4.83 -25.27 -0.28
CA GLU A 7 4.08 -25.70 0.91
C GLU A 7 3.01 -24.62 1.10
N LEU A 8 2.01 -24.75 0.23
CA LEU A 8 0.89 -23.89 -0.03
C LEU A 8 0.17 -23.89 1.28
N ILE A 9 0.43 -22.89 2.12
CA ILE A 9 -0.41 -22.57 3.27
C ILE A 9 -1.85 -22.71 2.75
N PRO A 10 -2.58 -23.79 3.11
CA PRO A 10 -3.90 -23.99 2.60
C PRO A 10 -4.66 -22.83 3.20
N THR A 11 -5.11 -21.89 2.37
CA THR A 11 -5.93 -20.79 2.85
C THR A 11 -7.17 -21.45 3.44
N ARG A 12 -7.21 -21.66 4.75
CA ARG A 12 -8.27 -22.42 5.39
C ARG A 12 -9.53 -21.62 5.17
N TRP A 13 -10.42 -22.11 4.33
CA TRP A 13 -11.68 -21.44 4.02
C TRP A 13 -12.46 -21.11 5.30
N SER A 14 -12.33 -21.98 6.31
CA SER A 14 -12.83 -21.75 7.67
C SER A 14 -12.23 -20.51 8.34
N LEU A 15 -10.93 -20.23 8.15
CA LEU A 15 -10.26 -19.03 8.68
C LEU A 15 -10.78 -17.77 7.98
N ILE A 16 -10.92 -17.77 6.65
CA ILE A 16 -11.46 -16.63 5.90
C ILE A 16 -12.91 -16.33 6.31
N LYS A 17 -13.72 -17.37 6.50
CA LYS A 17 -15.09 -17.23 6.96
C LYS A 17 -15.15 -16.63 8.37
N ARG A 18 -14.24 -17.02 9.26
CA ARG A 18 -14.10 -16.48 10.63
C ARG A 18 -13.58 -15.04 10.64
N LEU A 19 -12.71 -14.67 9.71
CA LEU A 19 -12.22 -13.28 9.54
C LEU A 19 -13.32 -12.26 9.19
N ARG A 20 -14.52 -12.71 8.77
CA ARG A 20 -15.67 -11.80 8.65
C ARG A 20 -16.17 -11.31 10.01
N ASP A 21 -15.91 -12.07 11.06
CA ASP A 21 -16.13 -11.66 12.43
C ASP A 21 -14.95 -10.80 12.90
N TRP A 22 -15.26 -9.58 13.35
CA TRP A 22 -14.25 -8.63 13.84
C TRP A 22 -13.87 -8.94 15.30
N ASP A 23 -14.71 -9.69 16.02
CA ASP A 23 -14.47 -10.06 17.42
C ASP A 23 -13.57 -11.30 17.55
N ASP A 24 -13.38 -12.06 16.45
CA ASP A 24 -12.52 -13.25 16.41
C ASP A 24 -11.03 -12.88 16.31
N GLN A 25 -10.51 -12.31 17.39
CA GLN A 25 -9.11 -11.88 17.54
C GLN A 25 -8.10 -13.04 17.39
N GLU A 26 -8.53 -14.28 17.62
CA GLU A 26 -7.69 -15.46 17.42
C GLU A 26 -7.49 -15.75 15.94
N SER A 27 -8.57 -15.73 15.16
CA SER A 27 -8.50 -15.91 13.70
C SER A 27 -7.72 -14.78 13.02
N TRP A 28 -7.87 -13.54 13.50
CA TRP A 28 -7.07 -12.41 13.03
C TRP A 28 -5.57 -12.59 13.32
N ARG A 29 -5.22 -13.14 14.49
CA ARG A 29 -3.84 -13.48 14.83
C ARG A 29 -3.27 -14.61 13.98
N GLU A 30 -4.01 -15.72 13.83
CA GLU A 30 -3.59 -16.84 12.97
C GLU A 30 -3.37 -16.36 11.53
N PHE A 31 -4.29 -15.54 11.01
CA PHE A 31 -4.15 -14.91 9.70
C PHE A 31 -2.89 -14.03 9.62
N PHE A 32 -2.71 -13.13 10.57
CA PHE A 32 -1.54 -12.26 10.59
C PHE A 32 -0.26 -13.08 10.61
N ASP A 33 -0.09 -14.00 11.58
CA ASP A 33 1.09 -14.84 11.76
C ASP A 33 1.47 -15.67 10.54
N THR A 34 0.46 -16.09 9.81
CA THR A 34 0.62 -16.86 8.57
C THR A 34 1.18 -16.01 7.43
N TYR A 35 0.67 -14.79 7.26
CA TYR A 35 0.95 -13.99 6.05
C TYR A 35 1.96 -12.86 6.26
N TRP A 36 2.14 -12.34 7.48
CA TRP A 36 3.04 -11.20 7.72
C TRP A 36 4.49 -11.53 7.36
N LYS A 37 4.98 -12.74 7.69
CA LYS A 37 6.34 -13.18 7.34
C LYS A 37 6.55 -13.28 5.84
N LEU A 38 5.53 -13.73 5.11
CA LEU A 38 5.57 -13.84 3.65
C LEU A 38 5.62 -12.44 3.02
N ILE A 39 4.76 -11.53 3.47
CA ILE A 39 4.68 -10.16 2.97
C ILE A 39 5.98 -9.42 3.26
N TYR A 40 6.41 -9.44 4.52
CA TYR A 40 7.64 -8.82 4.99
C TYR A 40 8.87 -9.38 4.25
N GLY A 41 9.01 -10.70 4.17
CA GLY A 41 10.12 -11.35 3.46
C GLY A 41 10.14 -11.01 1.98
N THR A 42 8.97 -10.88 1.33
CA THR A 42 8.88 -10.47 -0.08
C THR A 42 9.23 -9.00 -0.27
N ALA A 43 8.80 -8.12 0.65
CA ALA A 43 9.12 -6.70 0.64
C ALA A 43 10.63 -6.45 0.79
N VAL A 44 11.26 -7.06 1.80
CA VAL A 44 12.71 -6.96 2.02
C VAL A 44 13.49 -7.51 0.83
N LYS A 45 13.08 -8.66 0.26
CA LYS A 45 13.69 -9.21 -0.97
C LYS A 45 13.54 -8.30 -2.19
N SER A 46 12.52 -7.44 -2.21
CA SER A 46 12.29 -6.47 -3.27
C SER A 46 13.10 -5.16 -3.10
N GLY A 47 13.92 -5.07 -2.05
CA GLY A 47 14.80 -3.91 -1.78
C GLY A 47 14.19 -2.83 -0.88
N LEU A 48 13.05 -3.10 -0.22
CA LEU A 48 12.48 -2.20 0.77
C LEU A 48 13.29 -2.24 2.07
N SER A 49 13.30 -1.11 2.77
CA SER A 49 13.83 -1.03 4.14
C SER A 49 12.87 -1.74 5.10
N ASP A 50 13.36 -2.06 6.31
CA ASP A 50 12.53 -2.64 7.37
C ASP A 50 11.27 -1.79 7.64
N VAL A 51 11.42 -0.46 7.70
CA VAL A 51 10.31 0.47 7.91
C VAL A 51 9.26 0.37 6.78
N GLU A 52 9.69 0.41 5.52
CA GLU A 52 8.75 0.33 4.39
C GLU A 52 8.12 -1.06 4.25
N ALA A 53 8.85 -2.10 4.64
CA ALA A 53 8.33 -3.46 4.68
C ALA A 53 7.25 -3.59 5.77
N GLN A 54 7.46 -3.00 6.95
CA GLN A 54 6.46 -2.92 8.01
C GLN A 54 5.23 -2.12 7.56
N ASP A 55 5.41 -0.99 6.88
CA ASP A 55 4.31 -0.21 6.30
C ASP A 55 3.52 -1.03 5.27
N ALA A 56 4.21 -1.75 4.39
CA ALA A 56 3.56 -2.61 3.41
C ALA A 56 2.72 -3.72 4.06
N VAL A 57 3.20 -4.30 5.17
CA VAL A 57 2.45 -5.27 5.98
C VAL A 57 1.21 -4.62 6.58
N GLN A 58 1.38 -3.48 7.27
CA GLN A 58 0.28 -2.78 7.94
C GLN A 58 -0.83 -2.38 6.95
N GLU A 59 -0.46 -1.75 5.84
CA GLU A 59 -1.38 -1.35 4.78
C GLU A 59 -2.12 -2.55 4.16
N THR A 60 -1.43 -3.68 4.00
CA THR A 60 -2.05 -4.91 3.48
C THR A 60 -3.09 -5.45 4.46
N VAL A 61 -2.77 -5.50 5.76
CA VAL A 61 -3.69 -5.96 6.80
C VAL A 61 -4.91 -5.04 6.91
N ILE A 62 -4.72 -3.72 6.91
CA ILE A 62 -5.82 -2.74 6.91
C ILE A 62 -6.71 -2.94 5.67
N SER A 63 -6.10 -3.13 4.50
CA SER A 63 -6.85 -3.43 3.27
C SER A 63 -7.63 -4.74 3.40
N VAL A 64 -7.09 -5.78 4.03
CA VAL A 64 -7.82 -7.01 4.33
C VAL A 64 -9.02 -6.72 5.22
N CYS A 65 -8.85 -6.05 6.36
CA CYS A 65 -9.98 -5.70 7.25
C CYS A 65 -11.10 -4.94 6.53
N ARG A 66 -10.74 -4.01 5.63
CA ARG A 66 -11.74 -3.23 4.87
C ARG A 66 -12.44 -4.05 3.79
N ASN A 67 -11.72 -4.94 3.11
CA ASN A 67 -12.26 -5.66 1.97
C ASN A 67 -12.86 -7.02 2.34
N ILE A 68 -12.51 -7.61 3.48
CA ILE A 68 -12.94 -8.96 3.88
C ILE A 68 -14.47 -9.09 3.97
N GLN A 69 -15.17 -8.01 4.32
CA GLN A 69 -16.64 -8.00 4.37
C GLN A 69 -17.28 -8.03 2.97
N GLY A 70 -16.65 -7.41 1.97
CA GLY A 70 -17.12 -7.35 0.58
C GLY A 70 -16.50 -8.41 -0.33
N LEU A 71 -15.44 -9.08 0.12
CA LEU A 71 -14.80 -10.17 -0.58
C LEU A 71 -15.78 -11.34 -0.61
N GLN A 72 -16.42 -11.54 -1.76
CA GLN A 72 -17.06 -12.81 -2.12
C GLN A 72 -15.95 -13.83 -2.38
N ALA A 73 -15.18 -14.14 -1.33
CA ALA A 73 -14.18 -15.16 -1.41
C ALA A 73 -14.92 -16.46 -1.73
N THR A 74 -14.55 -17.11 -2.83
CA THR A 74 -15.13 -18.37 -3.24
C THR A 74 -14.20 -19.50 -2.79
N PRO A 75 -14.73 -20.70 -2.50
CA PRO A 75 -13.90 -21.86 -2.17
C PRO A 75 -13.02 -22.34 -3.32
N GLU A 76 -13.16 -21.75 -4.53
CA GLU A 76 -12.20 -21.92 -5.61
C GLU A 76 -10.85 -21.37 -5.16
N ALA A 77 -9.99 -22.28 -4.71
CA ALA A 77 -8.80 -22.12 -3.87
C ALA A 77 -7.73 -21.10 -4.30
N GLY A 78 -7.96 -20.33 -5.36
CA GLY A 78 -7.06 -19.30 -5.87
C GLY A 78 -7.47 -17.85 -5.55
N SER A 79 -8.74 -17.55 -5.26
CA SER A 79 -9.22 -16.15 -5.26
C SER A 79 -8.58 -15.30 -4.17
N PHE A 80 -8.58 -15.78 -2.92
CA PHE A 80 -8.04 -15.00 -1.78
C PHE A 80 -6.52 -14.89 -1.80
N LYS A 81 -5.78 -16.01 -2.04
CA LYS A 81 -4.31 -15.98 -2.12
C LYS A 81 -3.85 -15.09 -3.28
N ASN A 82 -4.49 -15.18 -4.45
CA ASN A 82 -4.15 -14.32 -5.59
C ASN A 82 -4.46 -12.85 -5.30
N TRP A 83 -5.60 -12.57 -4.64
CA TRP A 83 -5.94 -11.22 -4.22
C TRP A 83 -4.92 -10.66 -3.22
N LEU A 84 -4.53 -11.44 -2.21
CA LEU A 84 -3.54 -11.04 -1.21
C LEU A 84 -2.16 -10.80 -1.84
N LEU A 85 -1.69 -11.72 -2.67
CA LEU A 85 -0.42 -11.56 -3.40
C LEU A 85 -0.45 -10.35 -4.33
N ARG A 86 -1.58 -10.09 -4.99
CA ARG A 86 -1.75 -8.89 -5.81
C ARG A 86 -1.66 -7.64 -4.94
N MET A 87 -2.35 -7.60 -3.81
CA MET A 87 -2.30 -6.47 -2.87
C MET A 87 -0.86 -6.22 -2.41
N THR A 88 -0.17 -7.26 -1.95
CA THR A 88 1.24 -7.17 -1.51
C THR A 88 2.15 -6.62 -2.59
N ARG A 89 2.05 -7.12 -3.83
CA ARG A 89 2.84 -6.62 -4.96
C ARG A 89 2.54 -5.15 -5.25
N TRP A 90 1.27 -4.76 -5.25
CA TRP A 90 0.88 -3.37 -5.43
C TRP A 90 1.47 -2.47 -4.34
N ARG A 91 1.47 -2.89 -3.07
CA ARG A 91 2.07 -2.13 -1.97
C ARG A 91 3.59 -2.02 -2.07
N ILE A 92 4.28 -3.09 -2.46
CA ILE A 92 5.73 -3.06 -2.71
C ILE A 92 6.05 -2.05 -3.82
N ILE A 93 5.30 -2.06 -4.92
CA ILE A 93 5.47 -1.11 -6.02
C ILE A 93 5.16 0.33 -5.56
N ASP A 94 4.12 0.52 -4.74
CA ASP A 94 3.76 1.82 -4.18
C ASP A 94 4.89 2.41 -3.32
N GLN A 95 5.53 1.60 -2.47
CA GLN A 95 6.68 2.04 -1.67
C GLN A 95 7.90 2.36 -2.52
N ILE A 96 8.18 1.55 -3.55
CA ILE A 96 9.28 1.84 -4.50
C ILE A 96 9.00 3.15 -5.26
N ARG A 97 7.75 3.41 -5.64
CA ARG A 97 7.33 4.68 -6.26
C ARG A 97 7.44 5.87 -5.31
N LYS A 98 7.19 5.69 -4.01
CA LYS A 98 7.39 6.75 -3.02
C LYS A 98 8.86 7.11 -2.83
N ARG A 99 9.78 6.14 -2.93
CA ARG A 99 11.23 6.39 -2.86
C ARG A 99 11.77 7.22 -4.02
N TYR A 100 11.24 6.99 -5.22
CA TYR A 100 11.49 7.83 -6.38
C TYR A 100 10.25 8.66 -6.62
N PRO A 101 10.01 9.75 -5.86
CA PRO A 101 9.03 10.71 -6.32
C PRO A 101 9.50 11.06 -7.72
N ALA A 102 8.71 10.65 -8.73
CA ALA A 102 8.89 11.18 -10.06
C ALA A 102 8.96 12.67 -9.81
N ARG A 103 10.13 13.29 -10.10
CA ARG A 103 10.22 14.74 -10.14
C ARG A 103 8.94 15.14 -10.84
N PRO A 104 8.05 15.94 -10.22
CA PRO A 104 6.88 16.40 -10.93
C PRO A 104 7.45 17.00 -12.20
N SER A 105 7.23 16.31 -13.32
CA SER A 105 7.57 16.83 -14.61
C SER A 105 6.76 18.10 -14.65
N SER A 106 7.45 19.22 -14.54
CA SER A 106 6.93 20.55 -14.71
C SER A 106 6.34 20.60 -16.12
N CYS A 107 5.12 20.11 -16.29
CA CYS A 107 4.16 20.69 -17.18
C CYS A 107 3.46 21.82 -16.41
N ARG A 108 4.25 22.84 -16.04
CA ARG A 108 3.70 24.18 -16.02
C ARG A 108 3.39 24.47 -17.49
N ALA A 109 2.10 24.44 -17.81
CA ALA A 109 1.59 24.98 -19.05
C ALA A 109 2.14 26.40 -19.18
N ASP A 110 2.96 26.59 -20.21
CA ASP A 110 3.23 27.89 -20.79
C ASP A 110 1.91 28.33 -21.44
N ASP A 111 1.32 29.43 -20.96
CA ASP A 111 1.06 30.62 -21.77
C ASP A 111 0.15 31.60 -20.99
N SER A 112 0.62 32.85 -21.00
CA SER A 112 -0.08 34.13 -20.88
C SER A 112 -1.57 34.14 -20.50
N ASP A 113 -1.92 34.86 -19.43
CA ASP A 113 -2.63 36.11 -19.66
C ASP A 113 -2.44 37.12 -18.50
N GLU A 114 -2.35 38.35 -18.96
CA GLU A 114 -2.16 39.62 -18.31
C GLU A 114 -3.40 39.97 -17.45
N THR A 115 -3.23 40.54 -16.25
CA THR A 115 -3.57 41.94 -15.90
C THR A 115 -3.67 42.15 -14.37
N SER A 116 -2.96 43.17 -13.89
CA SER A 116 -3.38 44.18 -12.90
C SER A 116 -3.95 43.77 -11.53
N THR A 117 -3.17 44.04 -10.48
CA THR A 117 -3.31 45.20 -9.57
C THR A 117 -2.89 44.80 -8.17
N THR A 118 -1.82 45.43 -7.68
CA THR A 118 -1.48 45.75 -6.27
C THR A 118 0.03 45.98 -6.27
N ASP A 119 0.62 47.00 -5.67
CA ASP A 119 0.19 48.22 -5.01
C ASP A 119 1.54 48.91 -4.84
N CYS A 120 1.81 49.94 -5.66
CA CYS A 120 3.10 50.61 -5.64
C CYS A 120 3.05 51.61 -4.48
N ILE A 121 3.60 51.24 -3.33
CA ILE A 121 3.78 52.14 -2.18
C ILE A 121 4.90 53.14 -2.54
N PRO A 122 4.64 54.44 -2.68
CA PRO A 122 5.71 55.42 -2.81
C PRO A 122 6.31 55.73 -1.43
N ASP A 123 7.62 55.58 -1.31
CA ASP A 123 8.42 56.01 -0.16
C ASP A 123 8.75 57.51 -0.28
N PRO A 124 8.29 58.40 0.61
CA PRO A 124 8.73 59.79 0.63
C PRO A 124 9.94 59.94 1.57
N ALA A 125 11.10 59.46 1.13
CA ALA A 125 12.36 59.78 1.80
C ALA A 125 12.77 61.21 1.44
N GLY A 126 12.74 62.08 2.45
CA GLY A 126 13.07 63.50 2.36
C GLY A 126 14.48 63.79 1.85
N VAL A 127 14.57 64.84 1.05
CA VAL A 127 15.82 65.48 0.65
C VAL A 127 16.06 66.66 1.61
N PRO A 128 17.31 66.89 2.09
CA PRO A 128 17.65 68.03 2.95
C PRO A 128 17.54 69.39 2.25
#